data_AF-A0A0E9XYU1-F1
#
_entry.id   AF-A0A0E9XYU1-F1
#
_cell.length_a   1.000
_cell.length_b   1.000
_cell.length_c   1.000
_cell.angle_alpha   90.00
_cell.angle_beta   90.00
_cell.angle_gamma   90.00
#
_symmetry.space_group_name_H-M   'P 1'
#
loop_
_entity.id
_entity.type
_entity.pdbx_description
1 polymer ?
#
loop_
_entity_poly.entity_id
_entity_poly.type
_entity_poly.pdbx_seq_one_letter_code
_entity_poly.pdbx_strand_id
1 'polypeptide(L)' 'MGAENSAPVAAGLIPKCRVCSKLSKDLVLLSCNHIFCKVCLWQYWDQKGSRECPFCRRTSSLDVPRPNF' A
#
# COMPACT_ATOMS: atom_id res chain seq x y z
N MET A 1 -10.61 -21.92 5.86
CA MET A 1 -10.55 -20.52 6.34
C MET A 1 -10.04 -19.66 5.20
N GLY A 2 -10.89 -19.33 4.23
CA GLY A 2 -10.56 -18.36 3.19
C GLY A 2 -11.31 -17.08 3.52
N ALA A 3 -10.63 -16.07 4.05
CA ALA A 3 -11.26 -14.77 4.22
C ALA A 3 -11.39 -14.14 2.83
N GLU A 4 -12.57 -14.28 2.23
CA GLU A 4 -12.99 -13.51 1.08
C GLU A 4 -12.94 -12.02 1.44
N ASN A 5 -11.96 -11.34 0.85
CA ASN A 5 -11.69 -9.93 1.07
C ASN A 5 -12.71 -9.10 0.28
N SER A 6 -13.94 -9.05 0.78
CA SER A 6 -14.97 -8.14 0.30
C SER A 6 -14.67 -6.72 0.82
N ALA A 7 -13.74 -6.03 0.18
CA ALA A 7 -13.58 -4.59 0.36
C ALA A 7 -14.68 -3.88 -0.46
N PRO A 8 -15.54 -3.05 0.16
CA PRO A 8 -16.58 -2.35 -0.57
C PRO A 8 -15.94 -1.36 -1.54
N VAL A 9 -16.17 -1.59 -2.84
CA VAL A 9 -15.77 -0.67 -3.88
C VAL A 9 -16.64 0.59 -3.82
N ALA A 10 -15.96 1.74 -3.79
CA ALA A 10 -16.47 3.06 -4.16
C ALA A 10 -17.58 3.68 -3.27
N ALA A 11 -17.16 4.36 -2.19
CA ALA A 11 -17.92 5.48 -1.62
C ALA A 11 -17.06 6.74 -1.62
N GLY A 12 -17.04 7.49 -2.73
CA GLY A 12 -16.74 8.94 -2.76
C GLY A 12 -15.54 9.47 -1.96
N LEU A 13 -14.50 8.68 -1.72
CA LEU A 13 -13.35 9.12 -0.94
C LEU A 13 -12.49 9.99 -1.83
N ILE A 14 -12.41 11.29 -1.53
CA ILE A 14 -11.28 12.13 -1.93
C ILE A 14 -10.08 11.58 -1.15
N PRO A 15 -9.24 10.72 -1.73
CA PRO A 15 -8.22 10.07 -0.94
C PRO A 15 -7.08 11.09 -0.79
N LYS A 16 -6.55 11.23 0.43
CA LYS A 16 -5.41 12.10 0.70
C LYS A 16 -4.23 11.23 1.05
N CYS A 17 -3.06 11.53 0.51
CA CYS A 17 -1.87 10.81 0.92
C CYS A 17 -1.57 11.10 2.40
N ARG A 18 -1.40 10.05 3.22
CA ARG A 18 -1.06 10.22 4.65
C ARG A 18 0.35 10.77 4.90
N VAL A 19 1.20 10.84 3.88
CA VAL A 19 2.57 11.36 3.97
C VAL A 19 2.63 12.85 3.62
N CYS A 20 2.12 13.24 2.44
CA CYS A 20 2.20 14.61 1.97
C CYS A 20 0.89 15.41 2.11
N SER A 21 -0.19 14.76 2.59
CA SER A 21 -1.53 15.34 2.72
C SER A 21 -2.12 15.90 1.41
N LYS A 22 -1.53 15.57 0.26
CA LYS A 22 -1.99 16.03 -1.06
C LYS A 22 -3.08 15.11 -1.61
N LEU A 23 -3.99 15.75 -2.32
CA LEU A 23 -4.95 15.09 -3.21
C LEU A 23 -4.21 14.73 -4.48
N SER A 24 -4.24 13.46 -4.86
CA SER A 24 -3.61 12.98 -6.09
C SER A 24 -4.57 12.01 -6.77
N LYS A 25 -4.64 12.05 -8.09
CA LYS A 25 -5.39 11.03 -8.86
C LYS A 25 -4.70 9.66 -8.74
N ASP A 26 -3.37 9.65 -8.58
CA ASP A 26 -2.54 8.45 -8.46
C ASP A 26 -2.30 8.04 -7.01
N LEU A 27 -3.36 7.62 -6.34
CA LEU A 27 -3.29 7.09 -4.98
C LEU A 27 -3.25 5.57 -5.03
N VAL A 28 -2.21 5.01 -4.45
CA VAL A 28 -1.96 3.57 -4.38
C VAL A 28 -2.47 3.07 -3.04
N LEU A 29 -3.42 2.13 -3.08
CA LEU A 29 -3.89 1.37 -1.92
C LEU A 29 -3.03 0.11 -1.77
N LEU A 30 -2.35 -0.03 -0.63
CA LEU A 30 -1.59 -1.23 -0.28
C LEU A 30 -2.51 -2.30 0.32
N SER A 31 -2.05 -3.56 0.33
CA SER A 31 -2.74 -4.70 0.95
C SER A 31 -3.05 -4.53 2.44
N CYS A 32 -2.36 -3.60 3.11
CA CYS A 32 -2.62 -3.22 4.50
C CYS A 32 -3.72 -2.16 4.66
N ASN A 33 -4.49 -1.88 3.60
CA ASN A 33 -5.58 -0.91 3.55
C ASN A 33 -5.14 0.55 3.77
N HIS A 34 -3.88 0.87 3.51
CA HIS A 34 -3.34 2.23 3.59
C HIS A 34 -3.12 2.83 2.20
N ILE A 35 -3.41 4.14 2.08
CA ILE A 35 -3.38 4.87 0.81
C ILE A 35 -2.24 5.89 0.80
N PHE A 36 -1.44 5.88 -0.27
CA PHE A 36 -0.34 6.82 -0.46
C PHE A 36 -0.24 7.33 -1.88
N CYS A 37 0.34 8.52 -2.07
CA CYS A 37 0.63 9.05 -3.39
C CYS A 37 1.73 8.22 -4.06
N LYS A 38 1.62 7.95 -5.36
CA LYS A 38 2.64 7.18 -6.11
C LYS A 38 4.05 7.72 -5.87
N VAL A 39 4.23 9.04 -5.86
CA VAL A 39 5.52 9.70 -5.58
C VAL A 39 6.05 9.36 -4.18
N CYS A 40 5.20 9.46 -3.17
CA CYS A 40 5.53 9.25 -1.76
C CYS A 40 5.90 7.78 -1.49
N LEU A 41 5.09 6.88 -2.06
CA LEU A 41 5.30 5.45 -1.94
C LEU A 41 6.58 5.02 -2.67
N TRP A 42 6.81 5.55 -3.87
CA TRP A 42 7.97 5.21 -4.67
C TRP A 42 9.27 5.72 -4.05
N GLN A 43 9.31 6.99 -3.58
CA GLN A 43 10.47 7.50 -2.84
C GLN A 43 10.81 6.67 -1.60
N TYR A 44 9.78 6.23 -0.87
CA TYR A 44 9.99 5.39 0.30
C TYR A 44 10.58 4.02 -0.07
N TRP A 45 10.06 3.38 -1.12
CA TRP A 45 10.60 2.10 -1.60
C TRP A 45 11.99 2.22 -2.19
N ASP A 46 12.28 3.31 -2.89
CA ASP A 46 13.60 3.63 -3.44
C ASP A 46 14.62 3.80 -2.31
N GLN A 47 14.28 4.58 -1.28
CA GLN A 47 15.17 4.80 -0.14
C GLN A 47 15.35 3.55 0.72
N LYS A 48 14.29 2.77 0.95
CA LYS A 48 14.35 1.61 1.85
C LYS A 48 14.82 0.32 1.15
N GLY A 49 14.71 0.25 -0.18
CA GLY A 49 14.96 -0.97 -0.96
C GLY A 49 13.93 -2.09 -0.73
N SER A 50 12.84 -1.82 -0.01
CA SER A 50 11.82 -2.80 0.39
C SER A 50 10.43 -2.28 0.04
N ARG A 51 9.61 -3.15 -0.55
CA ARG A 51 8.22 -2.86 -0.89
C ARG A 51 7.31 -3.06 0.32
N GLU A 52 7.44 -2.17 1.29
CA GLU A 52 6.64 -2.20 2.50
C GLU A 52 5.81 -0.93 2.68
N CYS A 53 4.79 -1.02 3.53
CA CYS A 53 3.95 0.13 3.84
C CYS A 53 4.72 1.16 4.68
N PRO A 54 4.77 2.45 4.29
CA PRO A 54 5.46 3.47 5.07
C PRO A 54 4.82 3.76 6.43
N PHE A 55 3.54 3.40 6.64
CA PHE A 55 2.82 3.69 7.88
C PHE A 55 2.86 2.53 8.88
N CYS A 56 2.51 1.32 8.45
CA CYS A 56 2.46 0.16 9.34
C CYS A 56 3.64 -0.82 9.17
N ARG A 57 4.56 -0.54 8.21
CA ARG A 57 5.71 -1.40 7.86
C ARG A 57 5.35 -2.84 7.54
N ARG A 58 4.06 -3.12 7.28
CA ARG A 58 3.62 -4.40 6.77
C ARG A 58 4.20 -4.51 5.37
N THR A 59 5.10 -5.46 5.17
CA THR A 59 5.52 -5.88 3.84
C THR A 59 4.26 -6.18 3.05
N SER A 60 4.08 -5.53 1.91
CA SER A 60 3.19 -6.11 0.91
C SER A 60 3.92 -7.38 0.48
N SER A 61 3.65 -8.49 1.17
CA SER A 61 4.04 -9.82 0.72
C SER A 61 3.35 -10.02 -0.64
N LEU A 62 3.98 -9.52 -1.68
CA LEU A 62 4.14 -10.31 -2.87
C LEU A 62 4.87 -11.55 -2.36
N ASP A 63 4.08 -12.59 -2.12
CA ASP A 63 4.49 -13.91 -1.68
C ASP A 63 5.81 -14.27 -2.39
N VAL A 64 6.92 -14.15 -1.67
CA VAL A 64 8.18 -14.74 -2.13
C VAL A 64 8.11 -16.14 -1.55
N PRO A 65 7.87 -17.18 -2.36
CA PRO A 65 7.72 -18.52 -1.83
C PRO A 65 9.01 -18.86 -1.12
N ARG A 66 8.92 -19.28 0.15
CA ARG A 66 10.10 -19.80 0.85
C ARG A 66 10.60 -20.99 0.03
N PRO A 67 11.86 -21.00 -0.43
CA PRO A 67 12.40 -22.20 -1.06
C PRO A 67 12.41 -23.27 0.03
N ASN A 68 11.69 -24.36 -0.21
CA ASN A 68 11.80 -25.54 0.63
C ASN A 68 13.26 -26.02 0.53
N PHE A 69 13.90 -26.18 1.68
CA PHE A 69 15.24 -26.73 1.82
C PHE A 69 15.32 -28.15 1.23
#